data_AF-A0AAE9B143-F1
#
_entry.id   AF-A0AAE9B143-F1
#
_cell.length_a   1.000
_cell.length_b   1.000
_cell.length_c   1.000
_cell.angle_alpha   90.00
_cell.angle_beta   90.00
_cell.angle_gamma   90.00
#
_symmetry.space_group_name_H-M   'P 1'
#
loop_
_entity.id
_entity.type
_entity.pdbx_description
1 polymer ?
#
loop_
_entity_poly.entity_id
_entity_poly.type
_entity_poly.pdbx_seq_one_letter_code
_entity_poly.pdbx_strand_id
1 'polypeptide(L)' 'MAIHLEDRWYRRRRPQGDRVRTARHGQAPRYRAHFIDGSGKRTTKTFHARRDAERWLVKTEVAHLLRKDA' A
#
# COMPACT_ATOMS: atom_id res chain seq x y z
N MET A 1 -3.82 -2.75 -14.16
CA MET A 1 -2.90 -2.73 -13.01
C MET A 1 -3.43 -1.72 -12.00
N ALA A 2 -3.27 -1.96 -10.71
CA ALA A 2 -3.66 -1.01 -9.67
C ALA A 2 -2.66 -0.99 -8.51
N ILE A 3 -2.31 0.21 -8.06
CA ILE A 3 -1.48 0.46 -6.87
C ILE A 3 -2.30 1.19 -5.82
N HIS A 4 -2.24 0.72 -4.57
CA HIS A 4 -2.94 1.35 -3.46
C HIS A 4 -2.08 1.35 -2.20
N LEU A 5 -2.00 2.50 -1.54
CA LEU A 5 -1.36 2.65 -0.25
C LEU A 5 -2.42 2.94 0.82
N GLU A 6 -2.56 2.00 1.75
CA GLU A 6 -3.48 2.11 2.87
C GLU A 6 -2.77 2.61 4.13
N ASP A 7 -3.35 3.62 4.78
CA ASP A 7 -2.98 4.01 6.15
C ASP A 7 -3.79 3.18 7.15
N ARG A 8 -3.11 2.30 7.87
CA ARG A 8 -3.73 1.40 8.85
C ARG A 8 -3.87 2.03 10.24
N TRP A 9 -3.20 3.15 10.51
CA TRP A 9 -3.28 3.83 11.80
C TRP A 9 -4.44 4.79 11.89
N TYR A 10 -4.85 5.34 10.76
CA TYR A 10 -5.94 6.31 10.70
C TYR A 10 -6.94 5.92 9.64
N ARG A 11 -8.22 5.90 10.00
CA ARG A 11 -9.34 5.78 9.05
C ARG A 11 -10.13 7.07 9.02
N ARG A 12 -10.76 7.36 7.88
CA ARG A 12 -11.77 8.41 7.79
C ARG A 12 -13.15 7.80 8.01
N ARG A 13 -13.97 8.39 8.89
CA ARG A 13 -15.37 7.96 9.07
C ARG A 13 -16.28 8.41 7.92
N ARG A 14 -15.92 9.52 7.26
CA ARG A 14 -16.64 10.11 6.12
C ARG A 14 -15.61 10.68 5.14
N PRO A 15 -15.92 10.84 3.83
CA PRO A 15 -14.96 11.33 2.84
C PRO A 15 -14.28 12.66 3.22
N GLN A 16 -15.05 13.64 3.71
CA GLN A 16 -14.54 14.92 4.25
C GLN A 16 -14.37 14.95 5.78
N GLY A 17 -14.51 13.80 6.46
CA GLY A 17 -14.49 13.75 7.93
C GLY A 17 -13.10 13.58 8.53
N ASP A 18 -13.06 13.74 9.85
CA ASP A 18 -11.83 13.61 10.64
C ASP A 18 -11.21 12.22 10.55
N ARG A 19 -9.88 12.22 10.66
CA ARG A 19 -9.07 11.01 10.78
C ARG A 19 -9.16 10.49 12.21
N VAL A 20 -9.77 9.32 12.39
CA VAL A 20 -9.82 8.63 13.68
C VAL A 20 -8.73 7.58 13.77
N ARG A 21 -8.06 7.50 14.92
CA ARG A 21 -7.08 6.44 15.20
C ARG A 21 -7.76 5.08 15.19
N THR A 22 -7.06 4.08 14.68
CA THR A 22 -7.46 2.68 14.74
C THR A 22 -6.75 1.99 15.91
N ALA A 23 -7.17 0.77 16.24
CA ALA A 23 -6.48 -0.07 17.22
C ALA A 23 -5.02 -0.41 16.83
N ARG A 24 -4.64 -0.23 15.56
CA ARG A 24 -3.28 -0.53 15.06
C ARG A 24 -2.30 0.62 15.29
N HIS A 25 -2.78 1.79 15.71
CA HIS A 25 -1.95 2.96 15.96
C HIS A 25 -0.91 2.65 17.03
N GLY A 26 0.37 2.84 16.71
CA GLY A 26 1.50 2.53 17.60
C GLY A 26 1.85 1.04 17.77
N GLN A 27 0.96 0.10 17.37
CA GLN A 27 1.15 -1.34 17.62
C GLN A 27 1.68 -2.12 16.41
N ALA A 28 1.49 -1.60 15.20
CA ALA A 28 1.84 -2.30 13.96
C ALA A 28 2.37 -1.31 12.90
N PRO A 29 3.03 -1.79 11.82
CA PRO A 29 3.46 -0.92 10.74
C PRO A 29 2.28 -0.10 10.17
N ARG A 30 2.46 1.21 9.99
CA ARG A 30 1.38 2.13 9.61
C ARG A 30 0.85 1.87 8.20
N TYR A 31 1.73 1.64 7.23
CA TYR A 31 1.35 1.62 5.82
C TYR A 31 1.23 0.19 5.31
N ARG A 32 0.22 -0.08 4.47
CA ARG A 32 0.10 -1.33 3.71
C ARG A 32 0.04 -0.99 2.22
N ALA A 33 1.04 -1.45 1.49
CA ALA A 33 1.10 -1.33 0.05
C ALA A 33 0.40 -2.52 -0.60
N HIS A 34 -0.39 -2.22 -1.63
CA HIS A 34 -1.10 -3.20 -2.45
C HIS A 34 -0.71 -2.98 -3.91
N PHE A 35 -0.23 -4.05 -4.54
CA PHE A 35 0.03 -4.11 -5.97
C PHE A 35 -0.88 -5.18 -6.57
N ILE A 36 -1.66 -4.82 -7.59
CA ILE A 36 -2.50 -5.73 -8.38
C ILE A 36 -2.00 -5.68 -9.81
N ASP A 37 -1.53 -6.83 -10.30
CA ASP A 37 -0.97 -6.92 -11.64
C ASP A 37 -2.05 -6.97 -12.73
N GLY A 38 -1.64 -7.05 -14.00
CA GLY A 38 -2.58 -7.13 -15.13
C GLY A 38 -3.42 -8.42 -15.17
N SER A 39 -3.00 -9.48 -14.46
CA SER A 39 -3.73 -10.75 -14.35
C SER A 39 -4.70 -10.78 -13.16
N GLY A 40 -4.69 -9.74 -12.31
CA GLY A 40 -5.48 -9.68 -11.08
C GLY A 40 -4.78 -10.28 -9.86
N LYS A 41 -3.53 -10.76 -9.98
CA LYS A 41 -2.78 -11.27 -8.84
C LYS A 41 -2.40 -10.12 -7.91
N ARG A 42 -2.70 -10.30 -6.62
CA ARG A 42 -2.47 -9.30 -5.58
C ARG A 42 -1.22 -9.64 -4.75
N THR A 43 -0.31 -8.68 -4.64
CA THR A 43 0.84 -8.71 -3.74
C THR A 43 0.71 -7.59 -2.71
N THR A 44 0.95 -7.89 -1.44
CA THR A 44 0.84 -6.89 -0.36
C THR A 44 2.03 -6.92 0.57
N LYS A 45 2.47 -5.75 1.04
CA LYS A 45 3.55 -5.63 2.04
C LYS A 45 3.31 -4.46 2.97
N THR A 46 3.79 -4.56 4.22
CA THR A 46 3.56 -3.57 5.27
C THR A 46 4.83 -2.86 5.69
N PHE A 47 4.73 -1.57 6.02
CA PHE A 47 5.87 -0.69 6.30
C PHE A 47 5.56 0.30 7.42
N HIS A 48 6.58 0.68 8.18
CA HIS A 48 6.45 1.74 9.20
C HIS A 48 6.45 3.13 8.55
N ALA A 49 7.31 3.35 7.56
CA ALA A 49 7.42 4.63 6.85
C ALA A 49 6.71 4.60 5.50
N ARG A 50 6.12 5.75 5.13
CA ARG A 50 5.41 5.93 3.85
C ARG A 50 6.35 5.74 2.66
N ARG A 51 7.53 6.36 2.74
CA ARG A 51 8.56 6.34 1.69
C ARG A 51 8.98 4.91 1.30
N ASP A 52 9.08 4.02 2.28
CA ASP A 52 9.54 2.64 2.04
C ASP A 52 8.46 1.83 1.32
N ALA A 53 7.19 2.08 1.65
CA ALA A 53 6.06 1.49 0.97
C ALA A 53 5.95 1.96 -0.48
N GLU A 54 6.12 3.27 -0.72
CA GLU A 54 6.11 3.85 -2.07
C GLU A 54 7.27 3.32 -2.91
N ARG A 55 8.50 3.26 -2.37
CA ARG A 55 9.65 2.65 -3.06
C ARG A 55 9.40 1.19 -3.41
N TRP A 56 8.78 0.44 -2.51
CA TRP A 56 8.45 -0.95 -2.78
C TRP A 56 7.40 -1.09 -3.89
N LEU A 57 6.39 -0.21 -3.95
CA LEU A 57 5.41 -0.21 -5.03
C LEU A 57 6.07 0.02 -6.39
N VAL A 58 6.90 1.07 -6.50
CA VAL A 58 7.64 1.40 -7.72
C VAL A 58 8.54 0.23 -8.15
N LYS A 59 9.31 -0.34 -7.21
CA LYS A 59 10.19 -1.49 -7.50
C LYS A 59 9.39 -2.70 -8.01
N THR A 60 8.23 -2.96 -7.41
CA THR A 60 7.37 -4.10 -7.77
C THR A 60 6.74 -3.90 -9.13
N GLU A 61 6.28 -2.68 -9.43
CA GLU A 61 5.73 -2.30 -10.73
C GLU A 61 6.78 -2.45 -11.83
N VAL A 62 7.98 -1.86 -11.66
CA VAL A 62 9.08 -2.00 -12.62
C VAL A 62 9.45 -3.46 -12.85
N ALA A 63 9.60 -4.25 -11.78
CA ALA A 63 9.91 -5.67 -11.90
C ALA A 63 8.80 -6.48 -12.60
N HIS A 64 7.54 -6.05 -12.50
CA HIS A 64 6.43 -6.67 -13.22
C HIS A 64 6.45 -6.32 -14.70
N LEU A 65 6.70 -5.06 -15.05
CA LEU A 65 6.80 -4.60 -16.44
C LEU A 65 7.95 -5.31 -17.16
N LEU A 66 9.14 -5.34 -16.57
CA LEU A 66 10.31 -6.03 -17.15
C LEU A 66 10.10 -7.54 -17.34
N ARG A 67 9.23 -8.16 -16.54
CA ARG A 67 8.86 -9.58 -16.69
C ARG A 67 7.84 -9.84 -17.77
N LYS A 68 7.05 -8.84 -18.16
CA LYS A 68 6.09 -8.96 -19.27
C LYS A 68 6.77 -8.83 -20.63
N ASP A 69 7.90 -8.12 -20.67
CA ASP A 69 8.66 -7.85 -21.89
C ASP A 69 9.74 -8.92 -22.18
N ALA A 70 9.81 -9.98 -21.36
CA ALA A 70 10.75 -11.10 -21.46
C ALA A 70 10.01 -12.40 -21.79
#